data_AF-A0A512BQS3-F1
#
_entry.id   AF-A0A512BQS3-F1
#
_cell.length_a   1.000
_cell.length_b   1.000
_cell.length_c   1.000
_cell.angle_alpha   90.00
_cell.angle_beta   90.00
_cell.angle_gamma   90.00
#
_symmetry.space_group_name_H-M   'P 1'
#
loop_
_entity.id
_entity.type
_entity.pdbx_description
1 polymer ?
#
loop_
_entity_poly.entity_id
_entity_poly.type
_entity_poly.pdbx_seq_one_letter_code
_entity_poly.pdbx_strand_id
1 'polypeptide(L)'
;MAKFETDCSCLTSVHQRRAMDPDQLFPINLCDGRLKHAILSEFAGRCPTIRDVRNIPDSTWLAVPGVGPTNLAKIRYLATGAPNRVSPRGTSHRLATLPTGELLSRLTTLQAEINCVADEIWVRITPPEQVNEAQLDAQAS
;
A
#
# COMPACT_ATOMS: atom_id res chain seq x y z
N MET A 1 -37.24 0.88 -55.28
CA MET A 1 -37.16 0.43 -53.87
C MET A 1 -35.68 0.32 -53.50
N ALA A 2 -35.11 1.35 -52.88
CA ALA A 2 -33.72 1.34 -52.45
C ALA A 2 -33.65 0.90 -50.98
N LYS A 3 -32.88 -0.17 -50.71
CA LYS A 3 -32.58 -0.63 -49.35
C LYS A 3 -31.55 0.32 -48.74
N PHE A 4 -31.92 1.00 -47.66
CA PHE A 4 -30.98 1.64 -46.75
C PHE A 4 -30.41 0.54 -45.84
N GLU A 5 -29.21 0.05 -46.15
CA GLU A 5 -28.41 -0.66 -45.16
C GLU A 5 -27.82 0.39 -44.22
N THR A 6 -28.38 0.43 -43.02
CA THR A 6 -27.87 1.24 -41.91
C THR A 6 -26.77 0.43 -41.24
N ASP A 7 -25.52 0.82 -41.46
CA ASP A 7 -24.39 0.40 -40.64
C ASP A 7 -24.61 0.89 -39.21
N CYS A 8 -25.16 0.02 -38.35
CA CYS A 8 -25.08 0.16 -36.90
C CYS A 8 -23.68 -0.23 -36.43
N SER A 9 -22.69 0.57 -36.81
CA SER A 9 -21.34 0.52 -36.24
C SER A 9 -21.25 1.48 -35.06
N CYS A 10 -21.98 1.20 -33.99
CA CYS A 10 -21.80 1.93 -32.73
C CYS A 10 -22.00 1.00 -31.53
N LEU A 11 -21.05 1.13 -30.59
CA LEU A 11 -21.06 0.61 -29.21
C LEU A 11 -20.35 -0.74 -28.94
N THR A 12 -19.08 -0.83 -29.33
CA THR A 12 -18.10 -1.42 -28.39
C THR A 12 -17.01 -0.40 -28.14
N SER A 13 -17.34 0.62 -27.33
CA SER A 13 -16.32 1.33 -26.55
C SER A 13 -15.79 0.32 -25.53
N VAL A 14 -14.90 -0.55 -26.01
CA VAL A 14 -14.05 -1.40 -25.19
C VAL A 14 -13.31 -0.41 -24.34
N HIS A 15 -13.76 -0.28 -23.09
CA HIS A 15 -12.95 0.30 -22.05
C HIS A 15 -11.75 -0.62 -22.00
N GLN A 16 -10.69 -0.24 -22.72
CA GLN A 16 -9.37 -0.82 -22.62
C GLN A 16 -8.99 -0.64 -21.16
N ARG A 17 -9.39 -1.58 -20.30
CA ARG A 17 -8.87 -1.67 -18.94
C ARG A 17 -7.38 -1.79 -19.17
N ARG A 18 -6.63 -0.73 -18.85
CA ARG A 18 -5.16 -0.82 -18.88
C ARG A 18 -4.83 -2.05 -18.06
N ALA A 19 -4.27 -3.06 -18.73
CA ALA A 19 -3.89 -4.29 -18.05
C ALA A 19 -2.93 -3.87 -16.92
N MET A 20 -3.35 -4.11 -15.69
CA MET A 20 -2.53 -3.85 -14.51
C MET A 20 -1.34 -4.81 -14.60
N ASP A 21 -0.13 -4.32 -14.35
CA ASP A 21 1.08 -5.14 -14.37
C ASP A 21 0.91 -6.26 -13.33
N PRO A 22 0.92 -7.55 -13.72
CA PRO A 22 0.70 -8.65 -12.79
C PRO A 22 1.71 -8.68 -11.63
N ASP A 23 2.90 -8.12 -11.83
CA ASP A 23 3.99 -8.13 -10.84
C ASP A 23 3.94 -6.92 -9.90
N GLN A 24 3.03 -5.97 -10.16
CA GLN A 24 2.77 -4.86 -9.26
C GLN A 24 2.06 -5.34 -7.98
N LEU A 25 2.38 -4.69 -6.85
CA LEU A 25 1.71 -4.94 -5.58
C LEU A 25 0.20 -4.65 -5.65
N PHE A 26 -0.59 -5.50 -4.97
CA PHE A 26 -2.03 -5.34 -4.87
C PHE A 26 -2.38 -4.04 -4.12
N PRO A 27 -3.37 -3.25 -4.59
CA PRO A 27 -3.69 -1.93 -4.02
C PRO A 27 -4.48 -2.05 -2.72
N ILE A 28 -3.84 -2.58 -1.69
CA ILE A 28 -4.49 -2.91 -0.41
C ILE A 28 -5.01 -1.68 0.35
N ASN A 29 -4.49 -0.49 0.04
CA ASN A 29 -4.98 0.78 0.60
C ASN A 29 -6.40 1.15 0.15
N LEU A 30 -6.90 0.53 -0.93
CA LEU A 30 -8.29 0.70 -1.40
C LEU A 30 -9.26 -0.28 -0.73
N CYS A 31 -8.74 -1.21 0.06
CA CYS A 31 -9.52 -2.14 0.85
C CYS A 31 -9.92 -1.49 2.17
N ASP A 32 -11.15 -1.75 2.61
CA ASP A 32 -11.63 -1.43 3.95
C ASP A 32 -10.91 -2.30 5.00
N GLY A 33 -10.92 -1.87 6.26
CA GLY A 33 -10.09 -2.48 7.31
C GLY A 33 -10.26 -4.01 7.45
N ARG A 34 -11.49 -4.50 7.34
CA ARG A 34 -11.78 -5.95 7.39
C ARG A 34 -11.18 -6.68 6.19
N LEU A 35 -11.39 -6.17 4.99
CA LEU A 35 -10.86 -6.78 3.76
C LEU A 35 -9.33 -6.73 3.73
N LYS A 36 -8.74 -5.60 4.13
CA LYS A 36 -7.28 -5.45 4.28
C LYS A 36 -6.71 -6.47 5.26
N HIS A 37 -7.34 -6.64 6.42
CA HIS A 37 -6.89 -7.61 7.42
C HIS A 37 -6.98 -9.04 6.90
N ALA A 38 -8.08 -9.40 6.26
CA ALA A 38 -8.26 -10.74 5.67
C ALA A 38 -7.20 -11.05 4.61
N ILE A 39 -6.93 -10.10 3.70
CA ILE A 39 -5.89 -10.25 2.68
C ILE A 39 -4.50 -10.38 3.33
N LEU A 40 -4.13 -9.50 4.26
CA LEU A 40 -2.83 -9.59 4.91
C LEU A 40 -2.67 -10.89 5.72
N SER A 41 -3.73 -11.36 6.38
CA SER A 41 -3.71 -12.61 7.13
C SER A 41 -3.42 -13.80 6.22
N GLU A 42 -4.05 -13.86 5.03
CA GLU A 42 -3.83 -14.93 4.04
C GLU A 42 -2.37 -14.96 3.56
N PHE A 43 -1.73 -13.79 3.45
CA PHE A 43 -0.35 -13.65 2.98
C PHE A 43 0.68 -13.48 4.12
N ALA A 44 0.37 -13.95 5.33
CA ALA A 44 1.26 -13.88 6.50
C ALA A 44 1.82 -12.47 6.77
N GLY A 45 0.98 -11.46 6.64
CA GLY A 45 1.30 -10.05 6.83
C GLY A 45 1.99 -9.37 5.64
N ARG A 46 2.34 -10.10 4.58
CA ARG A 46 2.97 -9.52 3.38
C ARG A 46 1.92 -8.95 2.43
N CYS A 47 2.32 -7.93 1.67
CA CYS A 47 1.49 -7.39 0.60
C CYS A 47 1.64 -8.26 -0.66
N PRO A 48 0.56 -8.89 -1.16
CA PRO A 48 0.64 -9.76 -2.33
C PRO A 48 0.77 -8.96 -3.64
N THR A 49 1.21 -9.61 -4.71
CA THR A 49 1.10 -9.06 -6.07
C THR A 49 -0.30 -9.25 -6.63
N ILE A 50 -0.62 -8.56 -7.72
CA ILE A 50 -1.88 -8.77 -8.45
C ILE A 50 -1.96 -10.19 -8.99
N ARG A 51 -0.85 -10.75 -9.45
CA ARG A 51 -0.75 -12.14 -9.92
C ARG A 51 -1.14 -13.11 -8.81
N ASP A 52 -0.57 -12.95 -7.62
CA ASP A 52 -0.87 -13.82 -6.46
C ASP A 52 -2.36 -13.81 -6.14
N VAL A 53 -2.96 -12.61 -6.05
CA VAL A 53 -4.39 -12.43 -5.77
C VAL A 53 -5.27 -13.01 -6.87
N ARG A 54 -4.87 -12.89 -8.15
CA ARG A 54 -5.59 -13.46 -9.29
C ARG A 54 -5.54 -14.99 -9.30
N ASN A 55 -4.41 -15.57 -8.89
CA ASN A 55 -4.18 -17.02 -8.93
C ASN A 55 -4.97 -17.80 -7.87
N ILE A 56 -5.35 -17.16 -6.77
CA ILE A 56 -6.23 -17.78 -5.77
C ILE A 56 -7.64 -17.92 -6.37
N PRO A 57 -8.27 -19.11 -6.35
CA PRO A 57 -9.63 -19.30 -6.88
C PRO A 57 -10.68 -18.69 -5.95
N ASP A 58 -11.85 -18.40 -6.50
CA ASP A 58 -12.96 -17.76 -5.76
C ASP A 58 -13.40 -18.57 -4.53
N SER A 59 -13.41 -19.90 -4.63
CA SER A 59 -13.75 -20.79 -3.51
C SER A 59 -12.80 -20.65 -2.33
N THR A 60 -11.50 -20.53 -2.59
CA THR A 60 -10.49 -20.31 -1.55
C THR A 60 -10.67 -18.94 -0.92
N TRP A 61 -10.91 -17.90 -1.72
CA TRP A 61 -11.20 -16.57 -1.18
C TRP A 61 -12.45 -16.57 -0.28
N LEU A 62 -13.51 -17.26 -0.66
CA LEU A 62 -14.75 -17.35 0.14
C LEU A 62 -14.59 -18.14 1.43
N ALA A 63 -13.55 -18.96 1.55
CA ALA A 63 -13.20 -19.65 2.80
C ALA A 63 -12.44 -18.73 3.78
N VAL A 64 -11.86 -17.62 3.30
CA VAL A 64 -11.11 -16.69 4.15
C VAL A 64 -12.07 -15.95 5.10
N PRO A 65 -11.83 -15.98 6.42
CA PRO A 65 -12.64 -15.25 7.38
C PRO A 65 -12.75 -13.76 7.05
N GLY A 66 -13.98 -13.27 6.91
CA GLY A 66 -14.25 -11.87 6.56
C GLY A 66 -14.29 -11.57 5.05
N VAL A 67 -14.11 -12.58 4.18
CA VAL A 67 -14.27 -12.45 2.73
C VAL A 67 -15.56 -13.12 2.27
N GLY A 68 -16.61 -12.32 2.10
CA GLY A 68 -17.86 -12.77 1.45
C GLY A 68 -17.90 -12.44 -0.04
N PRO A 69 -18.98 -12.80 -0.75
CA PRO A 69 -19.13 -12.56 -2.20
C PRO A 69 -18.91 -11.10 -2.61
N THR A 70 -19.39 -10.15 -1.80
CA THR A 70 -19.19 -8.70 -2.04
C THR A 70 -17.72 -8.31 -1.97
N ASN A 71 -16.99 -8.83 -0.97
CA ASN A 71 -15.58 -8.55 -0.78
C ASN A 71 -14.74 -9.22 -1.86
N LEU A 72 -15.09 -10.45 -2.27
CA LEU A 72 -14.48 -11.13 -3.40
C LEU A 72 -14.67 -10.35 -4.70
N ALA A 73 -15.89 -9.87 -4.99
CA ALA A 73 -16.15 -9.04 -6.17
C ALA A 73 -15.26 -7.78 -6.17
N LYS A 74 -15.06 -7.15 -5.00
CA LYS A 74 -14.15 -6.01 -4.82
C LYS A 74 -12.69 -6.39 -5.06
N ILE A 75 -12.22 -7.53 -4.53
CA ILE A 75 -10.87 -8.05 -4.79
C ILE A 75 -10.66 -8.24 -6.29
N ARG A 76 -11.59 -8.91 -6.99
CA ARG A 76 -11.51 -9.13 -8.44
C ARG A 76 -11.56 -7.83 -9.24
N TYR A 77 -12.38 -6.88 -8.82
CA TYR A 77 -12.43 -5.56 -9.42
C TYR A 77 -11.09 -4.82 -9.30
N LEU A 78 -10.48 -4.83 -8.11
CA LEU A 78 -9.18 -4.20 -7.88
C LEU A 78 -8.05 -4.92 -8.65
N ALA A 79 -8.07 -6.26 -8.69
CA ALA A 79 -7.08 -7.06 -9.41
C ALA A 79 -7.18 -6.99 -10.94
N THR A 80 -8.29 -6.50 -11.49
CA THR A 80 -8.50 -6.34 -12.94
C THR A 80 -8.21 -4.93 -13.46
N GLY A 81 -7.58 -4.09 -12.64
CA GLY A 81 -7.24 -2.72 -13.02
C GLY A 81 -8.46 -1.81 -12.96
N ALA A 82 -9.12 -1.78 -11.79
CA ALA A 82 -10.10 -0.74 -11.47
C ALA A 82 -9.57 0.63 -11.95
N PRO A 83 -10.35 1.44 -12.69
CA PRO A 83 -9.97 2.81 -12.94
C PRO A 83 -9.63 3.40 -11.59
N ASN A 84 -8.41 3.92 -11.47
CA ASN A 84 -7.87 4.52 -10.28
C ASN A 84 -8.78 5.69 -9.89
N ARG A 85 -9.92 5.39 -9.25
CA ARG A 85 -10.67 6.33 -8.46
C ARG A 85 -9.85 6.48 -7.21
N VAL A 86 -8.69 7.12 -7.38
CA VAL A 86 -7.96 7.76 -6.30
C VAL A 86 -9.04 8.51 -5.54
N SER A 87 -9.40 8.00 -4.36
CA SER A 87 -10.24 8.77 -3.48
C SER A 87 -9.52 10.10 -3.28
N PRO A 88 -10.13 11.27 -3.58
CA PRO A 88 -9.47 12.56 -3.39
C PRO A 88 -9.07 12.81 -1.93
N ARG A 89 -9.49 11.96 -1.00
CA ARG A 89 -9.10 11.94 0.40
C ARG A 89 -7.98 10.94 0.63
N GLY A 90 -6.74 11.39 0.44
CA GLY A 90 -5.58 10.67 0.95
C GLY A 90 -4.35 10.84 0.09
N THR A 91 -3.66 11.97 0.28
CA THR A 91 -2.21 12.14 0.06
C THR A 91 -1.61 12.03 -1.35
N SER A 92 -2.21 11.38 -2.35
CA SER A 92 -1.52 11.17 -3.63
C SER A 92 -1.64 12.33 -4.62
N HIS A 93 -2.77 13.04 -4.64
CA HIS A 93 -2.99 14.09 -5.65
C HIS A 93 -2.22 15.37 -5.35
N ARG A 94 -1.99 15.68 -4.07
CA ARG A 94 -1.15 16.81 -3.65
C ARG A 94 0.32 16.58 -4.03
N LEU A 95 0.84 15.36 -3.89
CA LEU A 95 2.24 15.07 -4.20
C LEU A 95 2.52 15.10 -5.71
N ALA A 96 1.55 14.68 -6.54
CA ALA A 96 1.68 14.70 -8.00
C ALA A 96 1.68 16.11 -8.61
N THR A 97 1.19 17.12 -7.88
CA THR A 97 1.13 18.52 -8.34
C THR A 97 2.23 19.40 -7.76
N LEU A 98 3.06 18.89 -6.85
CA LEU A 98 4.12 19.69 -6.23
C LEU A 98 5.30 19.85 -7.20
N PRO A 99 5.87 21.05 -7.34
CA PRO A 99 7.12 21.23 -8.05
C PRO A 99 8.23 20.43 -7.35
N THR A 100 9.18 19.90 -8.12
CA THR A 100 10.24 19.00 -7.64
C THR A 100 10.99 19.56 -6.43
N GLY A 101 11.25 20.87 -6.39
CA GLY A 101 11.92 21.50 -5.24
C GLY A 101 11.13 21.40 -3.94
N GLU A 102 9.81 21.57 -4.00
CA GLU A 102 8.94 21.48 -2.81
C GLU A 102 8.79 20.03 -2.35
N LEU A 103 8.79 19.07 -3.29
CA LEU A 103 8.80 17.64 -2.98
C LEU A 103 10.10 17.24 -2.27
N LEU A 104 11.26 17.72 -2.75
CA LEU A 104 12.55 17.46 -2.12
C LEU A 104 12.63 18.08 -0.73
N SER A 105 12.23 19.34 -0.56
CA SER A 105 12.20 20.00 0.76
C SER A 105 11.33 19.22 1.76
N ARG A 106 10.19 18.72 1.30
CA ARG A 106 9.30 17.93 2.16
C ARG A 106 9.90 16.58 2.54
N LEU A 107 10.62 15.93 1.62
CA LEU A 107 11.36 14.69 1.93
C LEU A 107 12.46 14.94 2.95
N THR A 108 13.23 16.03 2.81
CA THR A 108 14.31 16.36 3.75
C THR A 108 13.76 16.67 5.14
N THR A 109 12.63 17.38 5.23
CA THR A 109 11.97 17.67 6.51
C THR A 109 11.48 16.39 7.18
N LEU A 110 10.77 15.52 6.44
CA LEU A 110 10.30 14.25 6.99
C LEU A 110 11.44 13.35 7.45
N GLN A 111 12.55 13.33 6.70
CA GLN A 111 13.73 12.58 7.10
C GLN A 111 14.32 13.11 8.42
N ALA A 112 14.39 14.43 8.59
CA ALA A 112 14.85 15.04 9.83
C ALA A 112 13.91 14.72 11.01
N GLU A 113 12.59 14.82 10.81
CA GLU A 113 11.60 14.47 11.83
C GLU A 113 11.73 13.01 12.29
N ILE A 114 11.89 12.07 11.35
CA ILE A 114 12.08 10.65 11.67
C ILE A 114 13.37 10.43 12.46
N ASN A 115 14.47 11.09 12.05
CA ASN A 115 15.75 10.95 12.74
C ASN A 115 15.67 11.52 14.17
N CYS A 116 15.00 12.66 14.37
CA CYS A 116 14.80 13.21 15.71
C CYS A 116 14.00 12.24 16.61
N VAL A 117 12.94 11.64 16.08
CA VAL A 117 12.14 10.66 16.83
C VAL A 117 12.97 9.40 17.12
N ALA A 118 13.77 8.94 16.17
CA ALA A 118 14.66 7.80 16.36
C ALA A 118 15.70 8.07 17.45
N ASP A 119 16.33 9.25 17.45
CA ASP A 119 17.30 9.66 18.47
C ASP A 119 16.64 9.74 19.86
N GLU A 120 15.44 10.31 19.95
CA GLU A 120 14.70 10.39 21.21
C GLU A 120 14.38 8.98 21.76
N ILE A 121 13.99 8.06 20.89
CA ILE A 121 13.74 6.67 21.25
C ILE A 121 15.04 5.99 21.71
N TRP A 122 16.14 6.20 20.99
CA TRP A 122 17.45 5.64 21.34
C TRP A 122 17.96 6.13 22.69
N VAL A 123 17.80 7.41 23.00
CA VAL A 123 18.15 7.97 24.31
C VAL A 123 17.35 7.30 25.43
N ARG A 124 16.07 6.97 25.19
CA ARG A 124 15.22 6.31 26.19
C ARG A 124 15.51 4.81 26.33
N ILE A 125 16.00 4.15 25.28
CA ILE A 125 16.32 2.73 25.28
C ILE A 125 17.72 2.47 25.86
N THR A 126 18.66 3.39 25.65
CA THR A 126 20.03 3.23 26.13
C THR A 126 20.07 3.48 27.65
N PRO A 127 20.38 2.48 28.49
CA PRO A 127 20.55 2.72 29.92
C PRO A 127 21.74 3.65 30.14
N PRO A 128 21.70 4.56 31.15
CA PRO A 128 22.89 5.31 31.52
C PRO A 128 23.98 4.32 31.90
N GLU A 129 25.08 4.34 31.17
CA GLU A 129 26.32 3.67 31.52
C GLU A 129 26.68 4.13 32.94
N GLN A 130 26.48 3.22 33.90
CA GLN A 130 26.88 3.43 35.29
C GLN A 130 28.40 3.56 35.27
N VAL A 131 28.88 4.80 35.30
CA VAL A 131 30.29 5.10 35.52
C VAL A 131 30.60 4.57 36.92
N ASN A 132 31.25 3.40 37.00
CA ASN A 132 31.82 2.92 38.24
C ASN A 132 32.99 3.85 38.62
N GLU A 133 32.69 4.95 39.29
CA GLU A 133 33.64 5.75 40.09
C GLU A 133 34.07 4.97 41.33
N ALA A 134 34.69 3.82 41.13
CA ALA A 134 35.29 3.03 42.20
C ALA A 134 36.62 2.44 41.73
N GLN A 135 37.54 3.30 41.33
CA GLN A 135 38.96 2.93 41.25
C GLN A 135 39.87 4.14 41.49
N LEU A 136 39.66 4.83 42.60
CA LEU A 136 40.74 5.45 43.36
C LEU A 136 41.03 4.52 44.55
N ASP A 137 42.29 4.41 44.94
CA ASP A 137 42.81 3.62 46.07
C ASP A 137 43.21 2.16 45.77
N ALA A 138 44.20 1.98 44.90
CA ALA A 138 45.11 0.83 45.00
C ALA A 138 46.46 1.05 44.28
N GLN A 139 47.14 2.19 44.49
CA GLN A 139 48.59 2.31 44.20
C GLN A 139 49.28 3.22 45.22
N ALA A 140 49.44 2.71 46.44
CA ALA A 140 50.46 3.18 47.37
C ALA A 140 50.65 2.14 48.49
N SER A 141 51.42 1.08 48.21
CA SER A 141 52.29 0.37 49.17
C SER A 141 53.19 -0.61 48.42
#